data_AF-A0A1T4S3I7-F1
#
_entry.id   AF-A0A1T4S3I7-F1
#
_cell.length_a   1.000
_cell.length_b   1.000
_cell.length_c   1.000
_cell.angle_alpha   90.00
_cell.angle_beta   90.00
_cell.angle_gamma   90.00
#
_symmetry.space_group_name_H-M   'P 1'
#
loop_
_entity.id
_entity.type
_entity.pdbx_description
1 polymer ?
#
loop_
_entity_poly.entity_id
_entity_poly.type
_entity_poly.pdbx_seq_one_letter_code
_entity_poly.pdbx_strand_id
1 'polypeptide(L)'
;MYDERSIELLTGLTAEQRAALGELYARLDEELRVEVHRRQRELFKEWLALGRVAPSRGGEAGYAAFLAVLKQIWIEQAPQVSPQIREHKPYKKRLRSALEKNYLDELVRLREKEKLSWRQLSDHFKQEFKKTVSHTYLKRIYEERLAEQKGR
;
A
#
# COMPACT_ATOMS: atom_id res chain seq x y z
N MET A 1 -18.65 7.57 9.05
CA MET A 1 -17.79 8.62 9.64
C MET A 1 -17.26 8.05 10.94
N TYR A 2 -15.96 8.07 11.17
CA TYR A 2 -15.37 7.46 12.37
C TYR A 2 -15.76 8.23 13.64
N ASP A 3 -15.94 7.55 14.77
CA ASP A 3 -16.13 8.22 16.06
C ASP A 3 -14.85 8.96 16.48
N GLU A 4 -14.91 10.28 16.45
CA GLU A 4 -13.78 11.14 16.78
C GLU A 4 -13.33 11.00 18.24
N ARG A 5 -14.27 10.74 19.16
CA ARG A 5 -13.94 10.57 20.60
C ARG A 5 -13.13 9.31 20.83
N SER A 6 -13.49 8.22 20.13
CA SER A 6 -12.75 6.96 20.20
C SER A 6 -11.33 7.10 19.66
N ILE A 7 -11.13 7.88 18.59
CA ILE A 7 -9.80 8.14 18.03
C ILE A 7 -8.96 9.00 18.98
N GLU A 8 -9.55 10.06 19.55
CA GLU A 8 -8.88 10.93 20.51
C GLU A 8 -8.47 10.16 21.77
N LEU A 9 -9.34 9.31 22.32
CA LEU A 9 -9.01 8.45 23.47
C LEU A 9 -7.83 7.51 23.20
N LEU A 10 -7.75 6.95 21.99
CA LEU A 10 -6.70 5.99 21.63
C LEU A 10 -5.36 6.65 21.27
N THR A 11 -5.39 7.88 20.75
CA THR A 11 -4.19 8.53 20.18
C THR A 11 -3.74 9.78 20.92
N GLY A 12 -4.63 10.38 21.71
CA GLY A 12 -4.46 11.69 22.33
C GLY A 12 -4.30 12.82 21.31
N LEU A 13 -4.84 12.67 20.10
CA LEU A 13 -4.68 13.64 19.01
C LEU A 13 -5.93 14.48 18.80
N THR A 14 -5.73 15.80 18.68
CA THR A 14 -6.79 16.73 18.28
C THR A 14 -7.13 16.60 16.80
N ALA A 15 -8.27 17.16 16.35
CA ALA A 15 -8.64 17.20 14.94
C ALA A 15 -7.55 17.84 14.05
N GLU A 16 -6.96 18.95 14.50
CA GLU A 16 -5.88 19.65 13.79
C GLU A 16 -4.62 18.78 13.66
N GLN A 17 -4.23 18.10 14.74
CA GLN A 17 -3.08 17.20 14.71
C GLN A 17 -3.30 15.99 13.80
N ARG A 18 -4.53 15.47 13.75
CA ARG A 18 -4.91 14.38 12.82
C ARG A 18 -4.80 14.83 11.36
N ALA A 19 -5.27 16.04 11.05
CA ALA A 19 -5.14 16.62 9.71
C ALA A 19 -3.66 16.81 9.33
N ALA A 20 -2.84 17.36 10.22
CA ALA A 20 -1.41 17.56 10.00
C ALA A 20 -0.66 16.24 9.74
N LEU A 21 -0.99 15.17 10.48
CA LEU A 21 -0.41 13.84 10.26
C LEU A 21 -0.85 13.23 8.91
N GLY A 22 -2.09 13.51 8.48
CA GLY A 22 -2.57 13.11 7.16
C GLY A 22 -1.78 13.77 6.03
N GLU A 23 -1.51 15.07 6.15
CA GLU A 23 -0.65 15.82 5.22
C GLU A 23 0.80 15.32 5.22
N LEU A 24 1.33 14.96 6.39
CA LEU A 24 2.66 14.35 6.50
C LEU A 24 2.73 13.01 5.76
N TYR A 25 1.75 12.14 5.95
CA TYR A 25 1.68 10.87 5.23
C TYR A 25 1.67 11.04 3.70
N ALA A 26 0.96 12.07 3.21
CA ALA A 26 0.94 12.41 1.78
C ALA A 26 2.32 12.80 1.22
N ARG A 27 3.24 13.24 2.09
CA ARG A 27 4.63 13.61 1.74
C ARG A 27 5.64 12.49 1.97
N LEU A 28 5.30 11.46 2.75
CA LEU A 28 6.19 10.31 2.99
C LEU A 28 6.49 9.56 1.68
N ASP A 29 7.73 9.06 1.58
CA ASP A 29 8.09 8.10 0.56
C ASP A 29 7.46 6.73 0.83
N GLU A 30 7.52 5.84 -0.16
CA GLU A 30 6.87 4.53 -0.04
C GLU A 30 7.50 3.63 1.00
N GLU A 31 8.81 3.71 1.20
CA GLU A 31 9.49 2.86 2.17
C GLU A 31 8.96 3.17 3.57
N LEU A 32 8.85 4.46 3.88
CA LEU A 32 8.23 4.93 5.11
C LEU A 32 6.74 4.62 5.17
N ARG A 33 5.99 4.69 4.06
CA ARG A 33 4.56 4.28 4.06
C ARG A 33 4.37 2.78 4.30
N VAL A 34 5.22 1.94 3.71
CA VAL A 34 5.22 0.49 3.95
C VAL A 34 5.53 0.22 5.41
N GLU A 35 6.50 0.94 5.97
CA GLU A 35 6.85 0.84 7.39
C GLU A 35 5.72 1.32 8.31
N VAL A 36 5.06 2.44 7.99
CA VAL A 36 3.84 2.92 8.68
C VAL A 36 2.79 1.81 8.70
N HIS A 37 2.48 1.21 7.55
CA HIS A 37 1.47 0.16 7.49
C HIS A 37 1.90 -1.15 8.16
N ARG A 38 3.19 -1.46 8.17
CA ARG A 38 3.74 -2.61 8.91
C ARG A 38 3.56 -2.40 10.41
N ARG A 39 4.04 -1.28 10.95
CA ARG A 39 3.93 -0.92 12.36
C ARG A 39 2.46 -0.74 12.78
N GLN A 40 1.61 -0.20 11.91
CA GLN A 40 0.16 -0.09 12.15
C GLN A 40 -0.46 -1.46 12.44
N ARG A 41 -0.15 -2.48 11.63
CA ARG A 41 -0.70 -3.83 11.83
C ARG A 41 -0.21 -4.46 13.13
N GLU A 42 1.07 -4.26 13.47
CA GLU A 42 1.63 -4.78 14.73
C GLU A 42 1.02 -4.08 15.95
N LEU A 43 0.95 -2.75 15.94
CA LEU A 43 0.32 -1.98 17.01
C LEU A 43 -1.15 -2.34 17.19
N PHE A 44 -1.88 -2.56 16.08
CA PHE A 44 -3.28 -2.99 16.14
C PHE A 44 -3.44 -4.38 16.78
N LYS A 45 -2.57 -5.35 16.43
CA LYS A 45 -2.55 -6.67 17.08
C LYS A 45 -2.25 -6.55 18.57
N GLU A 46 -1.30 -5.70 18.95
CA GLU A 46 -0.96 -5.44 20.35
C GLU A 46 -2.14 -4.87 21.12
N TRP A 47 -2.85 -3.88 20.55
CA TRP A 47 -4.04 -3.31 21.17
C TRP A 47 -5.18 -4.32 21.33
N LEU A 48 -5.34 -5.24 20.37
CA LEU A 48 -6.28 -6.35 20.50
C LEU A 48 -5.86 -7.32 21.61
N ALA A 49 -4.58 -7.70 21.66
CA ALA A 49 -4.05 -8.63 22.66
C ALA A 49 -4.15 -8.06 24.09
N LEU A 50 -3.96 -6.74 24.25
CA LEU A 50 -4.10 -6.03 25.51
C LEU A 50 -5.55 -5.67 25.87
N GLY A 51 -6.53 -6.02 25.04
CA GLY A 51 -7.94 -5.70 25.25
C GLY A 51 -8.27 -4.21 25.20
N ARG A 52 -7.37 -3.37 24.66
CA ARG A 52 -7.58 -1.92 24.52
C ARG A 52 -8.60 -1.58 23.43
N VAL A 53 -8.84 -2.51 22.51
CA VAL A 53 -9.75 -2.37 21.38
C VAL A 53 -10.64 -3.60 21.31
N ALA A 54 -11.95 -3.38 21.15
CA ALA A 54 -12.88 -4.46 20.86
C ALA A 54 -12.79 -4.89 19.38
N PRO A 55 -12.86 -6.20 19.05
CA PRO A 55 -12.80 -6.69 17.67
C PRO A 55 -13.86 -6.09 16.74
N SER A 56 -14.99 -5.64 17.29
CA SER A 56 -16.10 -4.99 16.57
C SER A 56 -15.82 -3.55 16.14
N ARG A 57 -14.78 -2.88 16.67
CA ARG A 57 -14.39 -1.50 16.32
C ARG A 57 -13.14 -1.44 15.44
N GLY A 58 -12.96 -2.43 14.55
CA GLY A 58 -11.75 -2.58 13.73
C GLY A 58 -11.43 -1.38 12.83
N GLY A 59 -12.45 -0.65 12.34
CA GLY A 59 -12.25 0.52 11.49
C GLY A 59 -11.63 1.72 12.22
N GLU A 60 -12.22 2.10 13.36
CA GLU A 60 -11.77 3.25 14.16
C GLU A 60 -10.42 2.99 14.80
N ALA A 61 -10.24 1.80 15.37
CA ALA A 61 -8.99 1.42 15.98
C ALA A 61 -7.86 1.21 14.96
N GLY A 62 -8.19 0.74 13.75
CA GLY A 62 -7.23 0.65 12.66
C GLY A 62 -6.76 2.04 12.19
N TYR A 63 -7.67 3.01 12.14
CA TYR A 63 -7.34 4.40 11.82
C TYR A 63 -6.56 5.08 12.97
N ALA A 64 -6.93 4.84 14.22
CA ALA A 64 -6.21 5.33 15.38
C ALA A 64 -4.76 4.76 15.44
N ALA A 65 -4.58 3.47 15.18
CA ALA A 65 -3.26 2.85 15.13
C ALA A 65 -2.38 3.46 14.02
N PHE A 66 -2.99 3.77 12.87
CA PHE A 66 -2.30 4.45 11.76
C PHE A 66 -1.80 5.83 12.18
N LEU A 67 -2.66 6.65 12.81
CA LEU A 67 -2.28 7.97 13.29
C LEU A 67 -1.22 7.91 14.40
N ALA A 68 -1.33 6.94 15.32
CA ALA A 68 -0.36 6.75 16.39
C ALA A 68 1.05 6.41 15.85
N VAL A 69 1.12 5.54 14.84
CA VAL A 69 2.40 5.19 14.18
C VAL A 69 2.97 6.36 13.39
N LEU A 70 2.13 7.13 12.70
CA LEU A 70 2.59 8.34 12.00
C LEU A 70 3.19 9.35 12.97
N LYS A 71 2.57 9.53 14.13
CA LYS A 71 3.10 10.37 15.21
C LYS A 71 4.45 9.86 15.70
N GLN A 72 4.61 8.54 15.89
CA GLN A 72 5.88 7.94 16.30
C GLN A 72 6.99 8.18 15.27
N ILE A 73 6.73 7.89 13.99
CA ILE A 73 7.71 8.08 12.91
C ILE A 73 8.07 9.57 12.77
N TRP A 74 7.10 10.47 12.92
CA TRP A 74 7.37 11.90 12.91
C TRP A 74 8.25 12.37 14.07
N ILE A 75 8.02 11.85 15.29
CA ILE A 75 8.88 12.12 16.45
C ILE A 75 10.28 11.54 16.23
N GLU A 76 10.39 10.33 15.69
CA GLU A 76 11.67 9.68 15.34
C GLU A 76 12.45 10.46 14.25
N GLN A 77 11.74 11.17 13.37
CA GLN A 77 12.33 11.98 12.28
C GLN A 77 12.53 13.46 12.62
N ALA A 78 11.95 13.95 13.73
CA ALA A 78 12.25 15.29 14.23
C ALA A 78 13.74 15.34 14.67
N PRO A 79 14.46 16.44 14.37
CA PRO A 79 15.82 16.38 13.85
C PRO A 79 16.85 15.79 14.80
N GLN A 80 17.52 14.73 14.33
CA GLN A 80 18.85 14.93 13.77
C GLN A 80 18.85 14.41 12.33
N VAL A 81 19.30 15.25 11.39
CA VAL A 81 19.61 14.95 9.97
C VAL A 81 18.45 15.06 8.97
N SER A 82 18.54 16.12 8.16
CA SER A 82 17.83 16.33 6.91
C SER A 82 18.16 15.25 5.87
N PRO A 83 17.16 14.55 5.28
CA PRO A 83 17.37 13.85 4.02
C PRO A 83 16.80 14.69 2.87
N GLN A 84 17.63 14.90 1.86
CA GLN A 84 17.26 15.55 0.60
C GLN A 84 16.02 14.88 0.00
N ILE A 85 14.96 15.66 -0.14
CA ILE A 85 13.68 15.25 -0.75
C ILE A 85 13.95 14.95 -2.23
N ARG A 86 14.00 13.67 -2.59
CA ARG A 86 13.91 13.25 -3.99
C ARG A 86 12.44 13.11 -4.36
N GLU A 87 11.98 13.94 -5.28
CA GLU A 87 10.64 13.82 -5.85
C GLU A 87 10.47 12.44 -6.51
N HIS A 88 9.57 11.61 -5.98
CA HIS A 88 9.26 10.31 -6.58
C HIS A 88 7.79 10.17 -6.94
N LYS A 89 7.58 9.66 -8.16
CA LYS A 89 6.29 9.54 -8.84
C LYS A 89 5.33 8.54 -8.15
N PRO A 90 4.00 8.76 -8.26
CA PRO A 90 2.98 8.10 -7.45
C PRO A 90 2.81 6.59 -7.67
N TYR A 91 2.38 5.92 -6.59
CA TYR A 91 2.12 4.48 -6.34
C TYR A 91 1.60 3.64 -7.51
N LYS A 92 0.76 4.17 -8.41
CA LYS A 92 0.29 3.43 -9.60
C LYS A 92 1.42 3.01 -10.55
N LYS A 93 2.59 3.67 -10.48
CA LYS A 93 3.79 3.25 -11.21
C LYS A 93 4.53 2.07 -10.58
N ARG A 94 4.40 1.83 -9.27
CA ARG A 94 5.13 0.74 -8.58
C ARG A 94 4.56 -0.65 -8.86
N LEU A 95 3.22 -0.80 -8.82
CA LEU A 95 2.58 -2.07 -9.16
C LEU A 95 2.87 -2.44 -10.63
N ARG A 96 2.85 -1.44 -11.50
CA ARG A 96 3.22 -1.54 -12.91
C ARG A 96 4.69 -1.96 -13.08
N SER A 97 5.65 -1.29 -12.43
CA SER A 97 7.06 -1.64 -12.52
C SER A 97 7.41 -3.01 -11.92
N ALA A 98 6.71 -3.47 -10.88
CA ALA A 98 6.94 -4.80 -10.31
C ALA A 98 6.36 -5.91 -11.20
N LEU A 99 5.19 -5.69 -11.82
CA LEU A 99 4.62 -6.61 -12.82
C LEU A 99 5.43 -6.62 -14.12
N GLU A 100 5.82 -5.44 -14.61
CA GLU A 100 6.63 -5.29 -15.82
C GLU A 100 8.03 -5.87 -15.68
N LYS A 101 8.71 -5.71 -14.54
CA LYS A 101 10.07 -6.26 -14.35
C LYS A 101 10.11 -7.76 -14.08
N ASN A 102 9.16 -8.29 -13.30
CA ASN A 102 9.31 -9.64 -12.76
C ASN A 102 8.35 -10.67 -13.37
N TYR A 103 7.25 -10.24 -14.00
CA TYR A 103 6.17 -11.15 -14.40
C TYR A 103 5.70 -10.96 -15.84
N LEU A 104 6.27 -10.02 -16.58
CA LEU A 104 5.90 -9.74 -17.97
C LEU A 104 6.31 -10.88 -18.91
N ASP A 105 7.53 -11.41 -18.73
CA ASP A 105 8.02 -12.54 -19.53
C ASP A 105 7.19 -13.79 -19.26
N GLU A 106 6.78 -14.00 -18.02
CA GLU A 106 5.92 -15.12 -17.64
C GLU A 106 4.50 -14.94 -18.19
N LEU A 107 3.95 -13.72 -18.19
CA LEU A 107 2.67 -13.40 -18.83
C LEU A 107 2.70 -13.75 -20.33
N VAL A 108 3.76 -13.36 -21.04
CA VAL A 108 3.93 -13.64 -22.47
C VAL A 108 4.05 -15.14 -22.70
N ARG A 109 4.87 -15.83 -21.89
CA ARG A 109 5.03 -17.28 -21.96
C ARG A 109 3.69 -18.01 -21.80
N LEU A 110 2.92 -17.67 -20.77
CA LEU A 110 1.62 -18.26 -20.48
C LEU A 110 0.58 -17.93 -21.57
N ARG A 111 0.68 -16.74 -22.18
CA ARG A 111 -0.23 -16.34 -23.25
C ARG A 111 0.09 -16.99 -24.60
N GLU A 112 1.37 -17.14 -24.95
CA GLU A 112 1.81 -17.63 -26.25
C GLU A 112 2.03 -19.15 -26.28
N LYS A 113 2.64 -19.73 -25.25
CA LYS A 113 2.87 -21.19 -25.17
C LYS A 113 1.64 -21.94 -24.69
N GLU A 114 1.02 -21.48 -23.62
CA GLU A 114 -0.10 -22.20 -22.99
C GLU A 114 -1.47 -21.71 -23.47
N LYS A 115 -1.51 -20.63 -24.28
CA LYS A 115 -2.73 -20.04 -24.87
C LYS A 115 -3.85 -19.76 -23.86
N LEU A 116 -3.49 -19.50 -22.60
CA LEU A 116 -4.46 -19.24 -21.54
C LEU A 116 -5.27 -17.97 -21.82
N SER A 117 -6.57 -18.02 -21.53
CA SER A 117 -7.44 -16.84 -21.61
C SER A 117 -7.08 -15.80 -20.55
N TRP A 118 -7.42 -14.53 -20.78
CA TRP A 118 -7.12 -13.46 -19.83
C TRP A 118 -7.70 -13.69 -18.43
N ARG A 119 -8.86 -14.37 -18.35
CA ARG A 119 -9.46 -14.75 -17.07
C ARG A 119 -8.64 -15.83 -16.36
N GLN A 120 -8.19 -16.84 -17.09
CA GLN A 120 -7.31 -17.88 -16.54
C GLN A 120 -5.96 -17.32 -16.12
N LEU A 121 -5.39 -16.36 -16.86
CA LEU A 121 -4.16 -15.68 -16.45
C LEU A 121 -4.35 -14.89 -15.15
N SER A 122 -5.47 -14.20 -14.98
CA SER A 122 -5.83 -13.53 -13.73
C SER A 122 -5.91 -14.49 -12.55
N ASP A 123 -6.53 -15.65 -12.75
CA ASP A 123 -6.64 -16.67 -11.71
C ASP A 123 -5.30 -17.35 -11.41
N HIS A 124 -4.49 -17.63 -12.43
CA HIS A 124 -3.15 -18.18 -12.31
C HIS A 124 -2.23 -17.24 -11.50
N PHE A 125 -2.27 -15.93 -11.78
CA PHE A 125 -1.49 -14.95 -11.03
C PHE A 125 -1.90 -14.86 -9.56
N LYS A 126 -3.18 -15.07 -9.27
CA LYS A 126 -3.69 -15.14 -7.91
C LYS A 126 -3.26 -16.43 -7.20
N GLN A 127 -3.22 -17.57 -7.90
CA GLN A 127 -2.87 -18.86 -7.33
C GLN A 127 -1.36 -19.02 -7.12
N GLU A 128 -0.56 -18.80 -8.17
CA GLU A 128 0.89 -19.00 -8.17
C GLU A 128 1.64 -17.85 -7.49
N PHE A 129 1.35 -16.61 -7.89
CA PHE A 129 2.11 -15.44 -7.41
C PHE A 129 1.49 -14.74 -6.20
N LYS A 130 0.32 -15.21 -5.73
CA LYS A 130 -0.49 -14.56 -4.69
C LYS A 130 -0.76 -13.08 -4.99
N LYS A 131 -0.80 -12.71 -6.28
CA LYS A 131 -1.08 -11.33 -6.73
C LYS A 131 -2.49 -11.26 -7.30
N THR A 132 -3.29 -10.38 -6.73
CA THR A 132 -4.64 -10.12 -7.25
C THR A 132 -4.54 -9.04 -8.32
N VAL A 133 -4.65 -9.44 -9.58
CA VAL A 133 -4.55 -8.55 -10.74
C VAL A 133 -5.75 -8.81 -11.63
N SER A 134 -6.44 -7.78 -12.13
CA SER A 134 -7.59 -7.99 -12.99
C SER A 134 -7.17 -8.45 -14.39
N HIS A 135 -7.97 -9.34 -14.99
CA HIS A 135 -7.76 -9.78 -16.38
C HIS A 135 -7.72 -8.61 -17.38
N THR A 136 -8.49 -7.54 -17.15
CA THR A 136 -8.47 -6.31 -17.95
C THR A 136 -7.13 -5.59 -17.85
N TYR A 137 -6.49 -5.60 -16.69
CA TYR A 137 -5.19 -4.96 -16.48
C TYR A 137 -4.06 -5.78 -17.11
N LEU A 138 -4.09 -7.10 -17.01
CA LEU A 138 -3.14 -8.00 -17.67
C LEU A 138 -3.18 -7.85 -19.20
N LYS A 139 -4.39 -7.80 -19.78
CA LYS A 139 -4.58 -7.55 -21.21
C LYS A 139 -3.98 -6.21 -21.63
N ARG A 140 -4.26 -5.14 -20.88
CA ARG A 140 -3.76 -3.80 -21.17
C ARG A 140 -2.23 -3.74 -21.16
N ILE A 141 -1.58 -4.33 -20.15
CA ILE A 141 -0.10 -4.36 -20.07
C ILE A 141 0.49 -5.10 -21.27
N TYR A 142 -0.11 -6.24 -21.65
CA TYR A 142 0.33 -7.01 -22.82
C TYR A 142 0.23 -6.22 -24.13
N GLU A 143 -0.88 -5.50 -24.32
CA GLU A 143 -1.11 -4.65 -25.50
C GLU A 143 -0.15 -3.45 -25.54
N GLU A 144 0.09 -2.79 -24.41
CA GLU A 144 1.05 -1.68 -24.31
C GLU A 144 2.47 -2.16 -24.67
N ARG A 145 2.90 -3.35 -24.22
CA ARG A 145 4.19 -3.95 -24.60
C ARG A 145 4.29 -4.25 -26.09
N LEU A 146 3.23 -4.83 -26.68
CA LEU A 146 3.17 -5.10 -28.12
C LEU A 146 3.30 -3.82 -28.95
N ALA A 147 2.69 -2.72 -28.47
CA ALA A 147 2.81 -1.41 -29.11
C ALA A 147 4.24 -0.85 -28.99
N GLU A 148 4.88 -0.96 -27.82
CA GLU A 148 6.28 -0.55 -27.62
C GLU A 148 7.27 -1.35 -28.50
N GLN A 149 7.02 -2.64 -28.73
CA GLN A 149 7.85 -3.46 -29.61
C GLN A 149 7.66 -3.18 -31.11
N LYS A 150 6.46 -2.75 -31.52
CA LYS A 150 6.20 -2.34 -32.91
C LYS A 150 6.66 -0.91 -33.22
N GLY A 151 6.92 -0.11 -32.18
CA GLY A 151 7.39 1.28 -32.30
C GLY A 151 8.92 1.45 -32.29
N ARG A 152 9.68 0.35 -32.23
CA ARG A 152 11.14 0.30 -32.44
C ARG A 152 11.44 -0.41 -33.75
#